data_AF-Q0ZRF2-F1
#
_entry.id   AF-Q0ZRF2-F1
#
_cell.length_a   1.000
_cell.length_b   1.000
_cell.length_c   1.000
_cell.angle_alpha   90.00
_cell.angle_beta   90.00
_cell.angle_gamma   90.00
#
_symmetry.space_group_name_H-M   'P 1'
#
loop_
_entity.id
_entity.type
_entity.pdbx_description
1 polymer ?
#
loop_
_entity_poly.entity_id
_entity_poly.type
_entity_poly.pdbx_seq_one_letter_code
_entity_poly.pdbx_strand_id
1 'polypeptide(L)' 'KRKKRTSIEVAVKGALENHFCKSPKPTAQEISALAENLGLDKEVVRVWFCNRRQKEKRMT' A
#
# COMPACT_ATOMS: atom_id res chain seq x y z
N LYS A 1 7.55 -7.19 -18.82
CA LYS A 1 7.46 -8.46 -18.04
C LYS A 1 6.72 -8.16 -16.72
N ARG A 2 5.66 -8.90 -16.35
CA ARG A 2 4.96 -8.71 -15.06
C ARG A 2 5.87 -9.18 -13.92
N LYS A 3 6.06 -8.37 -12.87
CA LYS A 3 6.71 -8.79 -11.61
C LYS A 3 5.91 -9.94 -10.99
N LYS A 4 6.58 -10.90 -10.34
CA LYS A 4 5.89 -11.93 -9.55
C LYS A 4 5.01 -11.25 -8.50
N ARG A 5 3.81 -11.79 -8.29
CA ARG A 5 2.87 -11.25 -7.32
C ARG A 5 3.46 -11.35 -5.92
N THR A 6 3.61 -10.21 -5.23
CA THR A 6 3.98 -10.19 -3.82
C THR A 6 2.75 -10.54 -2.99
N SER A 7 2.85 -11.59 -2.18
CA SER A 7 1.84 -11.90 -1.16
C SER A 7 2.02 -10.92 0.00
N ILE A 8 1.01 -10.10 0.26
CA ILE A 8 1.01 -9.16 1.40
C ILE A 8 0.39 -9.91 2.58
N GLU A 9 1.19 -10.13 3.62
CA GLU A 9 0.74 -10.80 4.84
C GLU A 9 -0.34 -9.98 5.57
N VAL A 10 -1.13 -10.67 6.40
CA VAL A 10 -2.26 -10.04 7.13
C VAL A 10 -1.77 -8.90 8.02
N ALA A 11 -0.64 -9.08 8.71
CA ALA A 11 -0.04 -8.04 9.55
C ALA A 11 0.35 -6.79 8.75
N VAL A 12 1.01 -6.98 7.60
CA VAL A 12 1.43 -5.90 6.69
C VAL A 12 0.22 -5.17 6.10
N LYS A 13 -0.81 -5.93 5.71
CA LYS A 13 -2.08 -5.35 5.25
C LYS A 13 -2.73 -4.49 6.33
N GLY A 14 -2.75 -4.94 7.58
CA GLY A 14 -3.27 -4.16 8.72
C GLY A 14 -2.54 -2.82 8.91
N ALA A 15 -1.21 -2.84 8.81
CA ALA A 15 -0.40 -1.62 8.88
C ALA A 15 -0.71 -0.63 7.74
N LEU A 16 -0.85 -1.15 6.51
CA LEU A 16 -1.21 -0.35 5.33
C LEU A 16 -2.62 0.25 5.45
N GLU A 17 -3.60 -0.51 5.95
CA GLU A 17 -4.97 -0.01 6.17
C GLU A 17 -5.03 1.05 7.28
N ASN A 18 -4.29 0.87 8.37
CA ASN A 18 -4.20 1.86 9.45
C ASN A 18 -3.60 3.18 8.94
N HIS A 19 -2.54 3.11 8.12
CA HIS A 19 -1.96 4.31 7.52
C HIS A 19 -2.91 4.94 6.50
N PHE A 20 -3.60 4.14 5.68
CA PHE A 20 -4.58 4.62 4.71
C PHE A 20 -5.70 5.45 5.34
N CYS A 21 -6.16 5.08 6.53
CA CYS A 21 -7.17 5.83 7.26
C CYS A 21 -6.72 7.25 7.65
N LYS A 22 -5.40 7.45 7.85
CA LYS A 22 -4.81 8.75 8.20
C LYS A 22 -4.41 9.54 6.96
N SER A 23 -3.80 8.86 5.99
CA SER A 23 -3.26 9.43 4.75
C SER A 23 -3.60 8.52 3.57
N PRO A 24 -4.77 8.71 2.92
CA PRO A 24 -5.18 7.90 1.77
C PRO A 24 -4.37 8.22 0.50
N LYS A 25 -3.66 9.35 0.49
CA LYS A 25 -2.75 9.78 -0.59
C LYS A 25 -1.35 10.05 -0.01
N PRO A 26 -0.63 9.00 0.42
CA PRO A 26 0.70 9.19 0.97
C PRO A 26 1.65 9.77 -0.09
N THR A 27 2.54 10.64 0.35
CA THR A 27 3.62 11.21 -0.45
C THR A 27 4.68 10.15 -0.81
N ALA A 28 5.57 10.46 -1.74
CA ALA A 28 6.66 9.54 -2.11
C ALA A 28 7.61 9.22 -0.94
N GLN A 29 7.79 10.17 -0.01
CA GLN A 29 8.56 9.97 1.21
C GLN A 29 7.85 9.00 2.17
N GLU A 30 6.55 9.20 2.41
CA GLU A 30 5.76 8.28 3.25
C GLU A 30 5.72 6.86 2.66
N ILE A 31 5.56 6.72 1.34
CA ILE A 31 5.62 5.42 0.66
C ILE A 31 6.98 4.75 0.88
N SER A 32 8.07 5.51 0.77
CA SER A 32 9.42 4.97 1.00
C SER A 32 9.60 4.51 2.44
N ALA A 33 9.21 5.33 3.41
CA ALA A 33 9.31 4.99 4.82
C ALA A 33 8.45 3.76 5.19
N LEU A 34 7.24 3.65 4.65
CA LEU A 34 6.38 2.47 4.82
C LEU A 34 6.99 1.23 4.19
N ALA A 35 7.54 1.35 2.99
CA ALA A 35 8.17 0.24 2.30
C ALA A 35 9.37 -0.30 3.09
N GLU A 36 10.21 0.60 3.61
CA GLU A 36 11.37 0.24 4.45
C GLU A 36 10.93 -0.40 5.78
N ASN A 37 9.94 0.19 6.45
CA ASN A 37 9.43 -0.33 7.73
C ASN A 37 8.72 -1.69 7.59
N LEU A 38 8.08 -1.94 6.44
CA LEU A 38 7.37 -3.18 6.14
C LEU A 38 8.22 -4.21 5.36
N GLY A 39 9.47 -3.87 5.02
CA GLY A 39 10.34 -4.72 4.19
C GLY A 39 9.79 -5.00 2.78
N LEU A 40 8.99 -4.07 2.23
CA LEU A 40 8.36 -4.19 0.92
C LEU A 40 9.05 -3.32 -0.14
N ASP A 41 8.82 -3.65 -1.42
CA ASP A 41 9.19 -2.79 -2.53
C ASP A 41 8.26 -1.56 -2.56
N LYS A 42 8.82 -0.36 -2.79
CA LYS A 42 8.09 0.91 -2.89
C LYS A 42 6.94 0.84 -3.89
N GLU A 43 7.14 0.10 -4.98
CA GLU A 43 6.11 -0.10 -6.00
C GLU A 43 4.95 -0.95 -5.49
N VAL A 44 5.19 -1.95 -4.64
CA VAL A 44 4.13 -2.76 -4.03
C VAL A 44 3.25 -1.89 -3.14
N VAL A 45 3.87 -1.05 -2.29
CA VAL A 45 3.14 -0.11 -1.42
C VAL A 45 2.34 0.88 -2.27
N ARG A 46 2.97 1.52 -3.26
CA ARG A 46 2.31 2.46 -4.17
C ARG A 46 1.11 1.84 -4.88
N VAL A 47 1.27 0.66 -5.48
CA VAL A 47 0.18 -0.06 -6.17
C VAL A 47 -0.92 -0.46 -5.21
N TRP A 48 -0.57 -0.87 -3.99
CA TRP A 48 -1.56 -1.18 -2.96
C TRP A 48 -2.43 0.03 -2.62
N PHE A 49 -1.84 1.21 -2.40
CA PHE A 49 -2.60 2.45 -2.13
C PHE A 49 -3.49 2.86 -3.32
N CYS A 50 -3.00 2.72 -4.55
CA CYS A 50 -3.80 2.93 -5.76
C CYS A 50 -5.01 1.99 -5.82
N ASN A 51 -4.79 0.69 -5.62
CA ASN A 51 -5.84 -0.31 -5.62
C ASN A 51 -6.83 -0.10 -4.47
N ARG A 52 -6.35 0.28 -3.28
CA ARG A 52 -7.19 0.53 -2.10
C ARG A 52 -8.13 1.72 -2.31
N ARG A 53 -7.65 2.80 -2.92
CA ARG A 53 -8.47 3.96 -3.35
C ARG A 53 -9.47 3.60 -4.42
N GLN A 54 -9.08 2.78 -5.41
CA GLN A 54 -10.00 2.32 -6.43
C GLN A 54 -11.11 1.44 -5.84
N LYS A 55 -10.78 0.59 -4.86
CA LYS A 55 -11.77 -0.23 -4.16
C LYS A 55 -12.79 0.64 -3.41
N GLU A 56 -12.33 1.68 -2.71
CA GLU A 56 -13.22 2.64 -2.04
C GLU A 56 -14.20 3.28 -3.05
N LYS A 57 -13.70 3.78 -4.18
CA LYS A 57 -14.54 4.36 -5.25
C LYS A 57 -15.49 3.39 -5.94
N ARG A 58 -15.23 2.08 -5.92
CA ARG A 58 -16.09 1.05 -6.54
C ARG A 58 -17.17 0.52 -5.60
N MET A 59 -17.05 0.81 -4.31
CA MET A 59 -17.98 0.36 -3.27
C MET A 59 -18.96 1.45 -2.84
N THR A 60 -18.90 2.63 -3.49
CA THR A 60 -19.93 3.67 -3.52
C THR A 60 -20.61 3.64 -4.89
#